data_AF-A0A9P4N082-F1
#
_entry.id   AF-A0A9P4N082-F1
#
_cell.length_a   1.000
_cell.length_b   1.000
_cell.length_c   1.000
_cell.angle_alpha   90.00
_cell.angle_beta   90.00
_cell.angle_gamma   90.00
#
_symmetry.space_group_name_H-M   'P 1'
#
loop_
_entity.id
_entity.type
_entity.pdbx_description
1 polymer ?
#
loop_
_entity_poly.entity_id
_entity_poly.type
_entity_poly.pdbx_seq_one_letter_code
_entity_poly.pdbx_strand_id
1 'polypeptide(L)'
;ATSNQPFNIYQAIMRHPDVKYQFMLRLPPKSFIDLHAIDKRFHYIVCQKYSSLMHDFAAHHAPDAAFCMPGHLFPDLCISDPTLKPMDNRAQLARDVPSLRWAQMVIYRERVVHDILTTLALAGLHVPRATTRVLLKFWACNELPTQGQRENFLADKSIWSDAELFVFRHFCVKLDMAISNPVFGRGACRLSRLLLSQKSWTLLRDLLIGQRMETLEGLGEIMMRTYQTEDMDVESHPILADEIESGVVLHEWGLLTREKGLFDHDVMQTSVRLLEKEIIRRGLRVDRWIPQMVVWGFIRPKTGENIPRRMSMRRRVVLPDEGFPTKKVMDGAVEEMIKKVRMF
;
A
#
# COMPACT_ATOMS: atom_id res chain seq x y z
N ALA A 1 6.44 55.93 -13.64
CA ALA A 1 4.98 55.80 -13.45
C ALA A 1 4.72 54.65 -12.47
N THR A 2 4.44 54.97 -11.22
CA THR A 2 4.16 54.00 -10.16
C THR A 2 2.75 53.46 -10.35
N SER A 3 2.63 52.27 -10.95
CA SER A 3 1.35 51.58 -11.04
C SER A 3 0.89 51.25 -9.62
N ASN A 4 -0.27 51.77 -9.24
CA ASN A 4 -0.93 51.56 -7.97
C ASN A 4 -1.52 50.13 -7.91
N GLN A 5 -0.70 49.10 -8.17
CA GLN A 5 -1.13 47.72 -8.09
C GLN A 5 -1.28 47.34 -6.61
N PRO A 6 -2.45 46.80 -6.20
CA PRO A 6 -2.63 46.33 -4.84
C PRO A 6 -1.58 45.26 -4.52
N PHE A 7 -1.02 45.34 -3.32
CA PHE A 7 -0.02 44.38 -2.86
C PHE A 7 -0.59 42.96 -2.93
N ASN A 8 0.09 42.09 -3.69
CA ASN A 8 -0.28 40.69 -3.81
C ASN A 8 0.75 39.83 -3.07
N ILE A 9 0.33 39.22 -1.96
CA ILE A 9 1.19 38.42 -1.09
C ILE A 9 1.81 37.23 -1.83
N TYR A 10 1.05 36.57 -2.71
CA TYR A 10 1.54 35.46 -3.51
C TYR A 10 2.67 35.90 -4.44
N GLN A 11 2.50 37.03 -5.14
CA GLN A 11 3.56 37.57 -5.99
C GLN A 11 4.79 37.99 -5.19
N ALA A 12 4.62 38.50 -3.97
CA ALA A 12 5.74 38.84 -3.09
C ALA A 12 6.51 37.57 -2.67
N ILE A 13 5.82 36.50 -2.30
CA ILE A 13 6.42 35.21 -1.94
C ILE A 13 7.19 34.62 -3.14
N MET A 14 6.61 34.62 -4.33
CA MET A 14 7.25 34.09 -5.54
C MET A 14 8.52 34.86 -5.97
N ARG A 15 8.63 36.14 -5.61
CA ARG A 15 9.82 36.96 -5.86
C ARG A 15 10.95 36.68 -4.88
N HIS A 16 10.64 36.24 -3.66
CA HIS A 16 11.65 36.01 -2.64
C HIS A 16 12.46 34.72 -2.93
N PRO A 17 13.80 34.77 -2.99
CA PRO A 17 14.63 33.63 -3.41
C PRO A 17 14.48 32.39 -2.53
N ASP A 18 14.44 32.56 -1.21
CA ASP A 18 14.40 31.41 -0.28
C ASP A 18 12.97 30.93 0.05
N VAL A 19 12.05 31.88 0.30
CA VAL A 19 10.69 31.56 0.71
C VAL A 19 9.90 30.85 -0.41
N LYS A 20 10.16 31.17 -1.69
CA LYS A 20 9.40 30.58 -2.81
C LYS A 20 9.48 29.04 -2.84
N TYR A 21 10.65 28.46 -2.57
CA TYR A 21 10.81 27.00 -2.57
C TYR A 21 10.17 26.37 -1.32
N GLN A 22 10.32 27.01 -0.16
CA GLN A 22 9.69 26.54 1.08
C GLN A 22 8.15 26.60 1.00
N PHE A 23 7.61 27.60 0.31
CA PHE A 23 6.20 27.70 -0.02
C PHE A 23 5.78 26.57 -0.95
N MET A 24 6.49 26.36 -2.06
CA MET A 24 6.21 25.30 -3.03
C MET A 24 6.17 23.90 -2.38
N LEU A 25 7.14 23.60 -1.52
CA LEU A 25 7.24 22.30 -0.85
C LEU A 25 6.08 22.00 0.10
N ARG A 26 5.45 23.03 0.67
CA ARG A 26 4.36 22.88 1.66
C ARG A 26 2.97 22.96 1.06
N LEU A 27 2.87 23.23 -0.25
CA LEU A 27 1.58 23.30 -0.92
C LEU A 27 0.92 21.92 -0.93
N PRO A 28 -0.40 21.82 -0.66
CA PRO A 28 -1.13 20.59 -0.91
C PRO A 28 -0.93 20.15 -2.37
N PRO A 29 -0.80 18.83 -2.66
CA PRO A 29 -0.51 18.34 -4.01
C PRO A 29 -1.46 18.86 -5.07
N LYS A 30 -2.76 18.96 -4.76
CA LYS A 30 -3.76 19.53 -5.65
C LYS A 30 -3.45 20.99 -6.00
N SER A 31 -3.22 21.82 -4.99
CA SER A 31 -2.91 23.24 -5.17
C SER A 31 -1.59 23.46 -5.91
N PHE A 32 -0.59 22.61 -5.70
CA PHE A 32 0.66 22.64 -6.45
C PHE A 32 0.43 22.42 -7.94
N ILE A 33 -0.36 21.40 -8.30
CA ILE A 33 -0.72 21.09 -9.70
C ILE A 33 -1.51 22.23 -10.32
N ASP A 34 -2.54 22.71 -9.61
CA ASP A 34 -3.40 23.80 -10.08
C ASP A 34 -2.55 25.06 -10.37
N LEU A 35 -1.63 25.44 -9.47
CA LEU A 35 -0.72 26.57 -9.66
C LEU A 35 0.29 26.33 -10.79
N HIS A 36 0.80 25.11 -10.93
CA HIS A 36 1.70 24.74 -12.03
C HIS A 36 1.02 24.83 -13.40
N ALA A 37 -0.28 24.50 -13.48
CA ALA A 37 -1.06 24.58 -14.70
C ALA A 37 -1.51 26.01 -15.04
N ILE A 38 -1.85 26.83 -14.02
CA ILE A 38 -2.48 28.14 -14.20
C ILE A 38 -1.44 29.28 -14.25
N ASP A 39 -0.47 29.32 -13.34
CA ASP A 39 0.46 30.45 -13.24
C ASP A 39 1.77 30.21 -13.99
N LYS A 40 2.01 31.02 -15.03
CA LYS A 40 3.23 30.98 -15.84
C LYS A 40 4.50 31.22 -15.01
N ARG A 41 4.46 32.08 -13.99
CA ARG A 41 5.64 32.35 -13.14
C ARG A 41 5.96 31.14 -12.28
N PHE A 42 4.96 30.57 -11.62
CA PHE A 42 5.11 29.34 -10.85
C PHE A 42 5.67 28.20 -11.71
N HIS A 43 5.06 27.96 -12.87
CA HIS A 43 5.51 26.96 -13.85
C HIS A 43 7.00 27.14 -14.17
N TYR A 44 7.42 28.36 -14.50
CA TYR A 44 8.81 28.64 -14.85
C TYR A 44 9.79 28.36 -13.69
N ILE A 45 9.46 28.78 -12.46
CA ILE A 45 10.31 28.55 -11.28
C ILE A 45 10.42 27.05 -10.97
N VAL A 46 9.33 26.30 -11.10
CA VAL A 46 9.31 24.84 -10.93
C VAL A 46 10.22 24.18 -11.97
N CYS A 47 10.05 24.54 -13.25
CA CYS A 47 10.85 24.00 -14.34
C CYS A 47 12.35 24.28 -14.18
N GLN A 48 12.76 25.43 -13.61
CA GLN A 48 14.18 25.75 -13.38
C GLN A 48 14.91 24.78 -12.44
N LYS A 49 14.21 24.15 -11.50
CA LYS A 49 14.79 23.19 -10.54
C LYS A 49 13.95 21.92 -10.44
N TYR A 50 13.42 21.46 -11.58
CA TYR A 50 12.38 20.44 -11.62
C TYR A 50 12.77 19.15 -10.86
N SER A 51 13.92 18.57 -11.20
CA SER A 51 14.41 17.32 -10.59
C SER A 51 14.48 17.39 -9.06
N SER A 52 15.24 18.37 -8.51
CA SER A 52 15.39 18.52 -7.06
C SER A 52 14.05 18.83 -6.39
N LEU A 53 13.25 19.71 -7.00
CA LEU A 53 11.96 20.11 -6.43
C LEU A 53 10.98 18.93 -6.38
N MET A 54 10.92 18.07 -7.40
CA MET A 54 10.02 16.90 -7.38
C MET A 54 10.44 15.89 -6.30
N HIS A 55 11.74 15.65 -6.13
CA HIS A 55 12.24 14.79 -5.05
C HIS A 55 11.94 15.35 -3.67
N ASP A 56 12.25 16.64 -3.43
CA ASP A 56 12.01 17.29 -2.15
C ASP A 56 10.51 17.39 -1.84
N PHE A 57 9.68 17.64 -2.86
CA PHE A 57 8.22 17.68 -2.75
C PHE A 57 7.65 16.32 -2.36
N ALA A 58 8.08 15.25 -3.02
CA ALA A 58 7.68 13.89 -2.68
C ALA A 58 8.16 13.51 -1.26
N ALA A 59 9.41 13.81 -0.91
CA ALA A 59 9.96 13.54 0.42
C ALA A 59 9.25 14.31 1.54
N HIS A 60 8.75 15.52 1.25
CA HIS A 60 7.98 16.31 2.22
C HIS A 60 6.59 15.70 2.50
N HIS A 61 5.89 15.25 1.45
CA HIS A 61 4.52 14.75 1.56
C HIS A 61 4.42 13.25 1.86
N ALA A 62 5.43 12.48 1.47
CA ALA A 62 5.46 11.02 1.54
C ALA A 62 6.91 10.52 1.66
N PRO A 63 7.54 10.69 2.84
CA PRO A 63 8.95 10.39 3.04
C PRO A 63 9.30 8.91 2.86
N ASP A 64 8.44 8.01 3.33
CA ASP A 64 8.70 6.56 3.26
C ASP A 64 8.58 6.05 1.82
N ALA A 65 7.57 6.52 1.08
CA ALA A 65 7.35 6.10 -0.29
C ALA A 65 8.37 6.74 -1.24
N ALA A 66 8.74 8.00 -1.03
CA ALA A 66 9.78 8.66 -1.83
C ALA A 66 11.13 7.94 -1.70
N PHE A 67 11.42 7.40 -0.52
CA PHE A 67 12.61 6.58 -0.29
C PHE A 67 12.51 5.20 -0.97
N CYS A 68 11.37 4.50 -0.84
CA CYS A 68 11.21 3.13 -1.34
C CYS A 68 10.93 3.03 -2.85
N MET A 69 10.41 4.09 -3.48
CA MET A 69 9.94 4.09 -4.87
C MET A 69 10.64 5.19 -5.69
N PRO A 70 11.98 5.10 -5.87
CA PRO A 70 12.71 6.08 -6.65
C PRO A 70 12.24 6.09 -8.11
N GLY A 71 12.32 7.25 -8.76
CA GLY A 71 11.77 7.45 -10.11
C GLY A 71 12.35 6.53 -11.18
N HIS A 72 13.59 6.05 -11.04
CA HIS A 72 14.19 5.12 -12.00
C HIS A 72 13.51 3.75 -12.05
N LEU A 73 12.72 3.37 -11.02
CA LEU A 73 11.88 2.17 -11.06
C LEU A 73 10.61 2.38 -11.90
N PHE A 74 10.29 3.64 -12.23
CA PHE A 74 9.08 4.05 -12.94
C PHE A 74 9.45 4.96 -14.13
N PRO A 75 10.16 4.44 -15.15
CA PRO A 75 10.60 5.23 -16.30
C PRO A 75 9.41 5.87 -17.02
N ASP A 76 8.25 5.21 -17.08
CA ASP A 76 7.02 5.73 -17.71
C ASP A 76 6.46 6.98 -17.01
N LEU A 77 6.87 7.21 -15.76
CA LEU A 77 6.50 8.38 -14.96
C LEU A 77 7.62 9.42 -14.90
N CYS A 78 8.70 9.25 -15.65
CA CYS A 78 9.75 10.24 -15.80
C CYS A 78 9.52 11.07 -17.07
N ILE A 79 10.05 12.28 -17.08
CA ILE A 79 10.09 13.16 -18.25
C ILE A 79 11.53 13.61 -18.48
N SER A 80 11.87 13.96 -19.72
CA SER A 80 13.16 14.58 -19.99
C SER A 80 13.29 15.89 -19.23
N ASP A 81 14.45 16.14 -18.62
CA ASP A 81 14.68 17.31 -17.76
C ASP A 81 14.27 18.62 -18.47
N PRO A 82 13.27 19.36 -17.97
CA PRO A 82 12.79 20.59 -18.60
C PRO A 82 13.85 21.69 -18.69
N THR A 83 14.86 21.64 -17.82
CA THR A 83 15.99 22.57 -17.90
C THR A 83 16.93 22.26 -19.03
N LEU A 84 16.78 21.08 -19.66
CA LEU A 84 17.64 20.53 -20.70
C LEU A 84 19.11 20.81 -20.40
N LYS A 85 19.57 20.70 -19.14
CA LYS A 85 20.98 20.91 -18.79
C LYS A 85 21.78 19.86 -19.56
N PRO A 86 22.36 20.20 -20.72
CA PRO A 86 22.96 19.19 -21.54
C PRO A 86 24.33 18.92 -20.92
N MET A 87 24.71 17.66 -20.80
CA MET A 87 26.14 17.38 -20.81
C MET A 87 26.62 17.85 -22.19
N ASP A 88 27.38 18.94 -22.22
CA ASP A 88 28.07 19.47 -23.41
C ASP A 88 27.17 19.80 -24.63
N ASN A 89 26.16 20.64 -24.47
CA ASN A 89 25.25 21.10 -25.56
C ASN A 89 24.52 20.00 -26.36
N ARG A 90 24.52 18.75 -25.87
CA ARG A 90 23.79 17.63 -26.47
C ARG A 90 22.42 17.48 -25.81
N ALA A 91 21.42 18.23 -26.27
CA ALA A 91 20.06 18.17 -25.75
C ALA A 91 19.44 16.75 -25.82
N GLN A 92 19.94 15.92 -26.74
CA GLN A 92 19.50 14.53 -26.94
C GLN A 92 19.97 13.57 -25.82
N LEU A 93 20.91 14.01 -24.98
CA LEU A 93 21.39 13.30 -23.79
C LEU A 93 20.76 13.84 -22.50
N ALA A 94 19.68 14.63 -22.59
CA ALA A 94 18.99 15.12 -21.42
C ALA A 94 18.55 13.91 -20.56
N ARG A 95 18.95 13.93 -19.29
CA ARG A 95 18.55 12.89 -18.33
C ARG A 95 17.04 12.90 -18.13
N ASP A 96 16.48 11.73 -17.86
CA ASP A 96 15.11 11.63 -17.40
C ASP A 96 15.04 11.94 -15.90
N VAL A 97 14.01 12.70 -15.52
CA VAL A 97 13.77 13.15 -14.15
C VAL A 97 12.34 12.75 -13.75
N PRO A 98 12.10 12.44 -12.46
CA PRO A 98 10.77 12.07 -12.02
C PRO A 98 9.78 13.19 -12.29
N SER A 99 8.62 12.86 -12.87
CA SER A 99 7.58 13.83 -13.17
C SER A 99 6.69 14.13 -11.98
N LEU A 100 5.82 15.12 -12.13
CA LEU A 100 4.73 15.38 -11.20
C LEU A 100 3.79 14.16 -11.05
N ARG A 101 3.63 13.33 -12.09
CA ARG A 101 2.85 12.09 -12.02
C ARG A 101 3.50 11.07 -11.09
N TRP A 102 4.84 10.97 -11.13
CA TRP A 102 5.59 10.14 -10.17
C TRP A 102 5.36 10.65 -8.73
N ALA A 103 5.48 11.96 -8.50
CA ALA A 103 5.26 12.52 -7.16
C ALA A 103 3.83 12.25 -6.65
N GLN A 104 2.81 12.41 -7.51
CA GLN A 104 1.43 12.06 -7.18
C GLN A 104 1.27 10.57 -6.84
N MET A 105 1.88 9.68 -7.63
CA MET A 105 1.84 8.23 -7.40
C MET A 105 2.43 7.89 -6.02
N VAL A 106 3.62 8.41 -5.70
CA VAL A 106 4.30 8.18 -4.41
C VAL A 106 3.42 8.63 -3.24
N ILE A 107 2.89 9.86 -3.31
CA ILE A 107 2.03 10.43 -2.25
C ILE A 107 0.75 9.60 -2.08
N TYR A 108 0.15 9.18 -3.18
CA TYR A 108 -1.05 8.36 -3.15
C TYR A 108 -0.80 6.99 -2.51
N ARG A 109 0.30 6.32 -2.88
CA ARG A 109 0.64 4.98 -2.36
C ARG A 109 0.92 5.00 -0.86
N GLU A 110 1.64 6.00 -0.36
CA GLU A 110 1.86 6.15 1.08
C GLU A 110 0.54 6.35 1.84
N ARG A 111 -0.35 7.18 1.30
CA ARG A 111 -1.70 7.36 1.86
C ARG A 111 -2.48 6.04 1.90
N VAL A 112 -2.47 5.26 0.82
CA VAL A 112 -3.15 3.95 0.78
C VAL A 112 -2.62 3.01 1.87
N VAL A 113 -1.30 2.94 2.04
CA VAL A 113 -0.68 2.14 3.10
C VAL A 113 -1.09 2.64 4.48
N HIS A 114 -1.08 3.96 4.71
CA HIS A 114 -1.55 4.53 5.97
C HIS A 114 -3.02 4.24 6.25
N ASP A 115 -3.89 4.29 5.24
CA ASP A 115 -5.31 3.95 5.38
C ASP A 115 -5.49 2.48 5.79
N ILE A 116 -4.74 1.56 5.18
CA ILE A 116 -4.73 0.13 5.53
C ILE A 116 -4.29 -0.05 6.99
N LEU A 117 -3.16 0.53 7.37
CA LEU A 117 -2.60 0.41 8.72
C LEU A 117 -3.48 1.06 9.78
N THR A 118 -4.10 2.19 9.46
CA THR A 118 -5.06 2.88 10.33
C THR A 118 -6.30 2.01 10.54
N THR A 119 -6.80 1.37 9.48
CA THR A 119 -7.97 0.49 9.57
C THR A 119 -7.67 -0.73 10.44
N LEU A 120 -6.50 -1.36 10.28
CA LEU A 120 -6.04 -2.43 11.16
C LEU A 120 -5.90 -1.95 12.62
N ALA A 121 -5.31 -0.78 12.85
CA ALA A 121 -5.15 -0.20 14.18
C ALA A 121 -6.50 0.12 14.85
N LEU A 122 -7.49 0.61 14.08
CA LEU A 122 -8.86 0.82 14.55
C LEU A 122 -9.55 -0.51 14.89
N ALA A 123 -9.20 -1.60 14.21
CA ALA A 123 -9.61 -2.95 14.58
C ALA A 123 -8.78 -3.53 15.75
N GLY A 124 -7.90 -2.77 16.40
CA GLY A 124 -7.01 -3.25 17.48
C GLY A 124 -5.91 -4.21 17.00
N LEU A 125 -5.72 -4.35 15.69
CA LEU A 125 -4.69 -5.19 15.09
C LEU A 125 -3.44 -4.35 14.86
N HIS A 126 -2.65 -4.20 15.92
CA HIS A 126 -1.44 -3.39 15.86
C HIS A 126 -0.29 -4.10 15.17
N VAL A 127 0.50 -3.32 14.44
CA VAL A 127 1.71 -3.74 13.74
C VAL A 127 2.88 -2.82 14.13
N PRO A 128 4.14 -3.24 13.95
CA PRO A 128 5.31 -2.39 14.22
C PRO A 128 5.30 -1.09 13.41
N ARG A 129 5.93 -0.03 13.94
CA ARG A 129 6.02 1.27 13.24
C ARG A 129 6.74 1.19 11.89
N ALA A 130 7.69 0.26 11.77
CA ALA A 130 8.44 0.04 10.53
C ALA A 130 7.58 -0.54 9.38
N THR A 131 6.34 -0.98 9.65
CA THR A 131 5.49 -1.64 8.66
C THR A 131 5.21 -0.77 7.44
N THR A 132 5.04 0.55 7.58
CA THR A 132 4.80 1.45 6.42
C THR A 132 5.87 1.29 5.35
N ARG A 133 7.14 1.45 5.72
CA ARG A 133 8.27 1.34 4.80
C ARG A 133 8.38 -0.05 4.19
N VAL A 134 8.18 -1.11 4.99
CA VAL A 134 8.21 -2.50 4.53
C VAL A 134 7.14 -2.79 3.49
N LEU A 135 5.93 -2.29 3.70
CA LEU A 135 4.82 -2.43 2.77
C LEU A 135 5.07 -1.68 1.46
N LEU A 136 5.68 -0.49 1.52
CA LEU A 136 6.05 0.26 0.33
C LEU A 136 7.16 -0.43 -0.47
N LYS A 137 8.17 -1.02 0.19
CA LYS A 137 9.17 -1.86 -0.49
C LYS A 137 8.53 -3.08 -1.16
N PHE A 138 7.59 -3.73 -0.47
CA PHE A 138 6.87 -4.87 -1.05
C PHE A 138 6.03 -4.45 -2.27
N TRP A 139 5.35 -3.31 -2.18
CA TRP A 139 4.61 -2.77 -3.33
C TRP A 139 5.57 -2.45 -4.49
N ALA A 140 6.74 -1.87 -4.23
CA ALA A 140 7.75 -1.69 -5.27
C ALA A 140 8.20 -3.01 -5.90
N CYS A 141 8.33 -4.09 -5.10
CA CYS A 141 8.64 -5.43 -5.61
C CYS A 141 7.54 -5.97 -6.54
N ASN A 142 6.26 -5.73 -6.24
CA ASN A 142 5.14 -6.14 -7.11
C ASN A 142 5.15 -5.47 -8.48
N GLU A 143 5.75 -4.29 -8.60
CA GLU A 143 5.85 -3.53 -9.85
C GLU A 143 6.99 -4.02 -10.74
N LEU A 144 7.93 -4.81 -10.21
CA LEU A 144 9.02 -5.36 -11.01
C LEU A 144 8.45 -6.37 -12.02
N PRO A 145 8.77 -6.22 -13.33
CA PRO A 145 8.12 -6.97 -14.39
C PRO A 145 8.59 -8.42 -14.53
N THR A 146 9.78 -8.79 -14.04
CA THR A 146 10.31 -10.15 -14.19
C THR A 146 10.56 -10.82 -12.85
N GLN A 147 10.50 -12.16 -12.82
CA GLN A 147 10.72 -12.93 -11.60
C GLN A 147 12.16 -12.75 -11.10
N GLY A 148 13.15 -12.77 -12.00
CA GLY A 148 14.56 -12.58 -11.63
C GLY A 148 14.83 -11.22 -10.97
N GLN A 149 14.15 -10.16 -11.41
CA GLN A 149 14.25 -8.84 -10.76
C GLN A 149 13.67 -8.86 -9.35
N ARG A 150 12.51 -9.51 -9.16
CA ARG A 150 11.88 -9.66 -7.83
C ARG A 150 12.75 -10.47 -6.88
N GLU A 151 13.29 -11.59 -7.35
CA GLU A 151 14.19 -12.44 -6.57
C GLU A 151 15.46 -11.69 -6.15
N ASN A 152 16.11 -10.99 -7.08
CA ASN A 152 17.30 -10.18 -6.76
C ASN A 152 16.98 -9.03 -5.78
N PHE A 153 15.84 -8.36 -5.97
CA PHE A 153 15.39 -7.28 -5.09
C PHE A 153 15.16 -7.78 -3.65
N LEU A 154 14.56 -8.96 -3.48
CA LEU A 154 14.31 -9.58 -2.17
C LEU A 154 15.59 -10.19 -1.56
N ALA A 155 16.50 -10.69 -2.39
CA ALA A 155 17.74 -11.31 -1.94
C ALA A 155 18.76 -10.29 -1.39
N ASP A 156 18.69 -9.04 -1.84
CA ASP A 156 19.59 -7.97 -1.41
C ASP A 156 19.32 -7.56 0.05
N LYS A 157 20.31 -7.77 0.92
CA LYS A 157 20.25 -7.43 2.35
C LYS A 157 20.34 -5.93 2.64
N SER A 158 20.86 -5.14 1.70
CA SER A 158 20.87 -3.68 1.82
C SER A 158 19.48 -3.09 1.63
N ILE A 159 18.66 -3.74 0.80
CA ILE A 159 17.26 -3.37 0.54
C ILE A 159 16.35 -4.02 1.57
N TRP A 160 16.50 -5.33 1.84
CA TRP A 160 15.66 -6.08 2.76
C TRP A 160 16.46 -6.65 3.92
N SER A 161 16.31 -6.07 5.10
CA SER A 161 16.87 -6.63 6.33
C SER A 161 16.04 -7.81 6.87
N ASP A 162 16.66 -8.64 7.70
CA ASP A 162 16.00 -9.80 8.32
C ASP A 162 14.84 -9.36 9.24
N ALA A 163 14.98 -8.21 9.89
CA ALA A 163 13.92 -7.60 10.70
C ALA A 163 12.72 -7.16 9.86
N GLU A 164 12.94 -6.65 8.65
CA GLU A 164 11.86 -6.23 7.75
C GLU A 164 11.05 -7.42 7.23
N LEU A 165 11.70 -8.55 6.96
CA LEU A 165 11.01 -9.80 6.62
C LEU A 165 10.11 -10.29 7.78
N PHE A 166 10.59 -10.16 9.02
CA PHE A 166 9.78 -10.45 10.21
C PHE A 166 8.58 -9.51 10.34
N VAL A 167 8.80 -8.20 10.14
CA VAL A 167 7.73 -7.18 10.17
C VAL A 167 6.68 -7.43 9.08
N PHE A 168 7.11 -7.83 7.88
CA PHE A 168 6.19 -8.19 6.80
C PHE A 168 5.33 -9.40 7.17
N ARG A 169 5.95 -10.46 7.72
CA ARG A 169 5.21 -11.64 8.17
C ARG A 169 4.22 -11.31 9.29
N HIS A 170 4.60 -10.44 10.23
CA HIS A 170 3.71 -9.93 11.27
C HIS A 170 2.50 -9.22 10.68
N PHE A 171 2.72 -8.37 9.67
CA PHE A 171 1.63 -7.73 8.95
C PHE A 171 0.69 -8.74 8.28
N CYS A 172 1.22 -9.76 7.59
CA CYS A 172 0.38 -10.80 6.96
C CYS A 172 -0.52 -11.50 7.98
N VAL A 173 0.02 -11.87 9.15
CA VAL A 173 -0.77 -12.48 10.24
C VAL A 173 -1.90 -11.55 10.68
N LYS A 174 -1.62 -10.25 10.89
CA LYS A 174 -2.65 -9.29 11.28
C LYS A 174 -3.69 -9.06 10.19
N LEU A 175 -3.27 -9.06 8.93
CA LEU A 175 -4.18 -8.94 7.79
C LEU A 175 -5.11 -10.15 7.70
N ASP A 176 -4.58 -11.37 7.85
CA ASP A 176 -5.37 -12.60 7.87
C ASP A 176 -6.40 -12.59 9.01
N MET A 177 -6.00 -12.11 10.21
CA MET A 177 -6.91 -11.94 11.34
C MET A 177 -8.02 -10.91 11.06
N ALA A 178 -7.73 -9.84 10.31
CA ALA A 178 -8.72 -8.84 9.95
C ALA A 178 -9.75 -9.39 8.97
N ILE A 179 -9.28 -10.05 7.91
CA ILE A 179 -10.13 -10.58 6.83
C ILE A 179 -10.96 -11.78 7.34
N SER A 180 -10.36 -12.65 8.16
CA SER A 180 -11.00 -13.85 8.70
C SER A 180 -11.88 -13.57 9.93
N ASN A 181 -12.03 -12.31 10.34
CA ASN A 181 -12.85 -11.97 11.50
C ASN A 181 -14.32 -12.32 11.22
N PRO A 182 -15.00 -13.16 12.04
CA PRO A 182 -16.36 -13.59 11.74
C PRO A 182 -17.43 -12.51 11.98
N VAL A 183 -17.12 -11.45 12.75
CA VAL A 183 -18.07 -10.39 13.13
C VAL A 183 -17.94 -9.17 12.22
N PHE A 184 -16.70 -8.76 11.95
CA PHE A 184 -16.39 -7.55 11.16
C PHE A 184 -15.68 -7.87 9.84
N GLY A 185 -15.06 -9.03 9.74
CA GLY A 185 -14.46 -9.51 8.50
C GLY A 185 -15.54 -10.14 7.63
N ARG A 186 -15.30 -10.14 6.32
CA ARG A 186 -16.27 -10.65 5.34
C ARG A 186 -16.25 -12.19 5.23
N GLY A 187 -15.75 -12.89 6.26
CA GLY A 187 -15.74 -14.35 6.36
C GLY A 187 -14.87 -15.11 5.34
N ALA A 188 -14.12 -14.40 4.50
CA ALA A 188 -13.42 -15.00 3.38
C ALA A 188 -11.97 -15.38 3.74
N CYS A 189 -11.79 -16.61 4.21
CA CYS A 189 -10.47 -17.18 4.45
C CYS A 189 -9.63 -17.17 3.16
N ARG A 190 -8.36 -16.75 3.26
CA ARG A 190 -7.33 -16.75 2.18
C ARG A 190 -7.39 -15.63 1.11
N LEU A 191 -8.30 -14.66 1.20
CA LEU A 191 -8.27 -13.50 0.28
C LEU A 191 -7.01 -12.62 0.41
N SER A 192 -6.31 -12.67 1.54
CA SER A 192 -5.11 -11.87 1.77
C SER A 192 -4.05 -12.06 0.68
N ARG A 193 -3.81 -13.30 0.25
CA ARG A 193 -2.83 -13.60 -0.80
C ARG A 193 -3.26 -13.05 -2.15
N LEU A 194 -4.53 -13.18 -2.49
CA LEU A 194 -5.10 -12.60 -3.72
C LEU A 194 -4.91 -11.07 -3.72
N LEU A 195 -5.30 -10.42 -2.62
CA LEU A 195 -5.24 -8.96 -2.46
C LEU A 195 -3.80 -8.42 -2.49
N LEU A 196 -2.85 -9.12 -1.87
CA LEU A 196 -1.44 -8.72 -1.88
C LEU A 196 -0.75 -8.97 -3.22
N SER A 197 -1.33 -9.84 -4.07
CA SER A 197 -0.82 -10.12 -5.42
C SER A 197 -1.30 -9.10 -6.46
N GLN A 198 -2.25 -8.23 -6.10
CA GLN A 198 -2.71 -7.16 -6.99
C GLN A 198 -1.61 -6.11 -7.21
N LYS A 199 -1.57 -5.54 -8.44
CA LYS A 199 -0.70 -4.40 -8.76
C LYS A 199 -1.03 -3.16 -7.92
N SER A 200 -2.32 -2.93 -7.66
CA SER A 200 -2.79 -1.82 -6.81
C SER A 200 -3.39 -2.33 -5.52
N TRP A 201 -2.97 -1.75 -4.39
CA TRP A 201 -3.51 -2.07 -3.07
C TRP A 201 -4.71 -1.20 -2.68
N THR A 202 -5.21 -0.39 -3.61
CA THR A 202 -6.46 0.34 -3.44
C THR A 202 -7.63 -0.59 -3.16
N LEU A 203 -7.68 -1.73 -3.85
CA LEU A 203 -8.69 -2.76 -3.60
C LEU A 203 -8.63 -3.29 -2.17
N LEU A 204 -7.42 -3.62 -1.68
CA LEU A 204 -7.21 -4.06 -0.30
C LEU A 204 -7.70 -2.99 0.70
N ARG A 205 -7.32 -1.73 0.46
CA ARG A 205 -7.74 -0.59 1.27
C ARG A 205 -9.26 -0.43 1.28
N ASP A 206 -9.90 -0.44 0.11
CA ASP A 206 -11.34 -0.25 -0.04
C ASP A 206 -12.12 -1.43 0.59
N LEU A 207 -11.61 -2.66 0.50
CA LEU A 207 -12.18 -3.84 1.15
C LEU A 207 -12.14 -3.70 2.68
N LEU A 208 -11.01 -3.26 3.24
CA LEU A 208 -10.85 -3.08 4.68
C LEU A 208 -11.70 -1.93 5.24
N ILE A 209 -11.85 -0.83 4.50
CA ILE A 209 -12.73 0.28 4.88
C ILE A 209 -14.21 -0.11 4.72
N GLY A 210 -14.51 -1.13 3.91
CA GLY A 210 -15.85 -1.59 3.61
C GLY A 210 -16.52 -0.85 2.45
N GLN A 211 -15.75 -0.18 1.58
CA GLN A 211 -16.22 0.57 0.42
C GLN A 211 -16.33 -0.27 -0.87
N ARG A 212 -15.65 -1.41 -0.99
CA ARG A 212 -15.73 -2.28 -2.17
C ARG A 212 -15.91 -3.75 -1.82
N MET A 213 -16.55 -4.46 -2.77
CA MET A 213 -16.90 -5.89 -2.83
C MET A 213 -18.33 -6.22 -2.40
N GLU A 214 -19.33 -5.66 -3.09
CA GLU A 214 -20.74 -6.03 -2.86
C GLU A 214 -21.15 -7.30 -3.63
N THR A 215 -20.44 -7.64 -4.71
CA THR A 215 -20.81 -8.74 -5.64
C THR A 215 -19.72 -9.79 -5.81
N LEU A 216 -20.16 -11.06 -5.85
CA LEU A 216 -19.33 -12.25 -6.12
C LEU A 216 -18.67 -12.19 -7.51
N GLU A 217 -19.37 -11.64 -8.49
CA GLU A 217 -18.88 -11.43 -9.87
C GLU A 217 -17.59 -10.60 -9.90
N GLY A 218 -17.54 -9.49 -9.18
CA GLY A 218 -16.35 -8.64 -9.11
C GLY A 218 -15.15 -9.34 -8.46
N LEU A 219 -15.38 -10.26 -7.51
CA LEU A 219 -14.31 -11.10 -6.96
C LEU A 219 -13.84 -12.15 -7.98
N GLY A 220 -14.77 -12.74 -8.74
CA GLY A 220 -14.46 -13.67 -9.82
C GLY A 220 -13.53 -13.03 -10.87
N GLU A 221 -13.85 -11.82 -11.32
CA GLU A 221 -12.98 -11.05 -12.24
C GLU A 221 -11.55 -10.92 -11.70
N ILE A 222 -11.42 -10.48 -10.45
CA ILE A 222 -10.12 -10.29 -9.81
C ILE A 222 -9.36 -11.62 -9.70
N MET A 223 -10.06 -12.71 -9.36
CA MET A 223 -9.47 -14.04 -9.27
C MET A 223 -8.95 -14.53 -10.62
N MET A 224 -9.75 -14.44 -11.69
CA MET A 224 -9.34 -14.90 -13.03
C MET A 224 -8.19 -14.09 -13.59
N ARG A 225 -8.13 -12.77 -13.35
CA ARG A 225 -6.97 -11.95 -13.78
C ARG A 225 -5.70 -12.26 -12.98
N THR A 226 -5.83 -12.87 -11.79
CA THR A 226 -4.71 -13.14 -10.88
C THR A 226 -4.18 -14.55 -11.00
N TYR A 227 -5.04 -15.56 -10.99
CA TYR A 227 -4.66 -16.97 -10.99
C TYR A 227 -4.79 -17.56 -12.40
N GLN A 228 -3.98 -18.59 -12.69
CA GLN A 228 -4.15 -19.36 -13.91
C GLN A 228 -5.35 -20.31 -13.76
N THR A 229 -5.89 -20.77 -14.88
CA THR A 229 -7.02 -21.71 -14.90
C THR A 229 -6.74 -22.97 -14.10
N GLU A 230 -5.51 -23.47 -14.15
CA GLU A 230 -5.09 -24.70 -13.46
C GLU A 230 -5.05 -24.54 -11.93
N ASP A 231 -4.94 -23.32 -11.44
CA ASP A 231 -4.95 -23.00 -10.01
C ASP A 231 -6.38 -22.81 -9.46
N MET A 232 -7.40 -22.79 -10.32
CA MET A 232 -8.80 -22.53 -9.96
C MET A 232 -9.64 -23.81 -9.99
N ASP A 233 -10.56 -23.95 -9.03
CA ASP A 233 -11.56 -25.02 -9.01
C ASP A 233 -12.75 -24.64 -9.91
N VAL A 234 -12.50 -24.73 -11.21
CA VAL A 234 -13.48 -24.38 -12.25
C VAL A 234 -14.63 -25.42 -12.31
N GLU A 235 -14.37 -26.66 -11.86
CA GLU A 235 -15.36 -27.73 -11.83
C GLU A 235 -16.46 -27.47 -10.79
N SER A 236 -16.07 -27.07 -9.57
CA SER A 236 -17.02 -26.73 -8.51
C SER A 236 -17.69 -25.36 -8.73
N HIS A 237 -17.07 -24.49 -9.55
CA HIS A 237 -17.54 -23.13 -9.80
C HIS A 237 -17.54 -22.78 -11.30
N PRO A 238 -18.55 -23.25 -12.07
CA PRO A 238 -18.64 -23.02 -13.52
C PRO A 238 -18.68 -21.56 -13.95
N ILE A 239 -19.14 -20.65 -13.07
CA ILE A 239 -19.14 -19.20 -13.32
C ILE A 239 -17.73 -18.62 -13.52
N LEU A 240 -16.70 -19.33 -13.03
CA LEU A 240 -15.28 -18.98 -13.25
C LEU A 240 -14.74 -19.53 -14.58
N ALA A 241 -15.50 -20.37 -15.29
CA ALA A 241 -15.13 -21.01 -16.56
C ALA A 241 -15.64 -20.25 -17.79
N ASP A 242 -16.74 -19.52 -17.65
CA ASP A 242 -17.49 -18.96 -18.77
C ASP A 242 -17.08 -17.51 -19.03
N GLU A 243 -16.47 -17.25 -20.19
CA GLU A 243 -16.09 -15.89 -20.63
C GLU A 243 -17.28 -14.94 -20.74
N ILE A 244 -18.47 -15.46 -21.06
CA ILE A 244 -19.69 -14.67 -21.26
C ILE A 244 -20.26 -14.22 -19.91
N GLU A 245 -20.29 -15.13 -18.93
CA GLU A 245 -20.79 -14.82 -17.59
C GLU A 245 -19.78 -14.01 -16.77
N SER A 246 -18.49 -14.25 -17.00
CA SER A 246 -17.42 -13.66 -16.20
C SER A 246 -16.89 -12.33 -16.75
N GLY A 247 -17.11 -12.05 -18.04
CA GLY A 247 -16.69 -10.82 -18.72
C GLY A 247 -15.18 -10.66 -18.89
N VAL A 248 -14.37 -11.68 -18.57
CA VAL A 248 -12.91 -11.66 -18.69
C VAL A 248 -12.48 -12.53 -19.87
N VAL A 249 -11.87 -11.90 -20.87
CA VAL A 249 -11.41 -12.60 -22.07
C VAL A 249 -10.21 -13.49 -21.74
N LEU A 250 -10.10 -14.67 -22.36
CA LEU A 250 -9.02 -15.65 -22.10
C LEU A 250 -7.60 -15.07 -22.03
N HIS A 251 -7.30 -14.07 -22.86
CA HIS A 251 -5.97 -13.44 -22.91
C HIS A 251 -5.63 -12.60 -21.66
N GLU A 252 -6.64 -12.26 -20.85
CA GLU A 252 -6.47 -11.55 -19.58
C GLU A 252 -6.36 -12.49 -18.37
N TRP A 253 -6.53 -13.81 -18.59
CA TRP A 253 -6.47 -14.80 -17.52
C TRP A 253 -5.05 -14.97 -16.98
N GLY A 254 -4.93 -14.94 -15.66
CA GLY A 254 -3.66 -15.01 -14.95
C GLY A 254 -2.65 -13.93 -15.34
N LEU A 255 -3.06 -12.86 -16.04
CA LEU A 255 -2.15 -11.86 -16.60
C LEU A 255 -1.26 -11.21 -15.54
N LEU A 256 -1.75 -11.06 -14.31
CA LEU A 256 -0.98 -10.49 -13.20
C LEU A 256 0.16 -11.39 -12.72
N THR A 257 0.07 -12.69 -12.97
CA THR A 257 1.15 -13.64 -12.66
C THR A 257 2.12 -13.83 -13.81
N ARG A 258 1.87 -13.33 -15.03
CA ARG A 258 2.80 -13.49 -16.15
C ARG A 258 3.85 -12.37 -16.20
N GLU A 259 5.08 -12.70 -16.61
CA GLU A 259 6.13 -11.68 -16.74
C GLU A 259 5.69 -10.55 -17.67
N LYS A 260 6.07 -9.32 -17.31
CA LYS A 260 5.69 -8.07 -17.99
C LYS A 260 4.18 -7.83 -18.09
N GLY A 261 3.34 -8.68 -17.49
CA GLY A 261 1.89 -8.63 -17.63
C GLY A 261 1.43 -8.88 -19.05
N LEU A 262 2.07 -9.83 -19.75
CA LEU A 262 1.79 -10.19 -21.13
C LEU A 262 1.44 -11.68 -21.23
N PHE A 263 0.50 -12.02 -22.10
CA PHE A 263 -0.03 -13.39 -22.20
C PHE A 263 1.03 -14.44 -22.60
N ASP A 264 1.95 -14.11 -23.51
CA ASP A 264 2.93 -15.06 -24.06
C ASP A 264 4.18 -15.27 -23.18
N HIS A 265 4.16 -14.75 -21.96
CA HIS A 265 5.31 -14.77 -21.06
C HIS A 265 5.17 -15.79 -19.94
N ASP A 266 6.31 -16.18 -19.38
CA ASP A 266 6.42 -17.15 -18.29
C ASP A 266 5.62 -16.74 -17.06
N VAL A 267 5.09 -17.73 -16.36
CA VAL A 267 4.35 -17.55 -15.10
C VAL A 267 5.34 -17.28 -13.96
N MET A 268 5.19 -16.11 -13.35
CA MET A 268 5.87 -15.70 -12.14
C MET A 268 5.16 -16.20 -10.89
N GLN A 269 5.95 -16.53 -9.88
CA GLN A 269 5.42 -16.69 -8.53
C GLN A 269 4.96 -15.34 -7.95
N THR A 270 3.89 -15.41 -7.15
CA THR A 270 3.41 -14.24 -6.39
C THR A 270 4.52 -13.72 -5.46
N SER A 271 4.64 -12.40 -5.33
CA SER A 271 5.71 -11.80 -4.51
C SER A 271 5.65 -12.20 -3.04
N VAL A 272 4.45 -12.54 -2.54
CA VAL A 272 4.29 -13.12 -1.19
C VAL A 272 5.04 -14.45 -1.07
N ARG A 273 4.96 -15.31 -2.10
CA ARG A 273 5.66 -16.61 -2.13
C ARG A 273 7.16 -16.44 -2.27
N LEU A 274 7.62 -15.50 -3.08
CA LEU A 274 9.05 -15.18 -3.19
C LEU A 274 9.62 -14.71 -1.85
N LEU A 275 8.87 -13.88 -1.12
CA LEU A 275 9.27 -13.42 0.22
C LEU A 275 9.26 -14.57 1.24
N GLU A 276 8.26 -15.47 1.20
CA GLU A 276 8.25 -16.69 2.02
C GLU A 276 9.48 -17.58 1.73
N LYS A 277 9.86 -17.75 0.46
CA LYS A 277 11.07 -18.47 0.06
C LYS A 277 12.33 -17.80 0.60
N GLU A 278 12.39 -16.48 0.55
CA GLU A 278 13.53 -15.71 1.04
C GLU A 278 13.70 -15.83 2.56
N ILE A 279 12.59 -15.82 3.32
CA ILE A 279 12.59 -16.09 4.77
C ILE A 279 13.22 -17.46 5.06
N ILE A 280 12.81 -18.49 4.30
CA ILE A 280 13.33 -19.86 4.44
C ILE A 280 14.81 -19.91 4.06
N ARG A 281 15.20 -19.29 2.93
CA ARG A 281 16.59 -19.24 2.46
C ARG A 281 17.53 -18.61 3.48
N ARG A 282 17.07 -17.58 4.19
CA ARG A 282 17.83 -16.90 5.25
C ARG A 282 17.79 -17.64 6.60
N GLY A 283 17.05 -18.74 6.72
CA GLY A 283 16.91 -19.50 7.96
C GLY A 283 16.17 -18.74 9.06
N LEU A 284 15.39 -17.71 8.71
CA LEU A 284 14.60 -16.93 9.66
C LEU A 284 13.41 -17.78 10.06
N ARG A 285 13.48 -18.46 11.21
CA ARG A 285 12.42 -19.32 11.76
C ARG A 285 11.22 -18.50 12.27
N VAL A 286 10.66 -17.64 11.41
CA VAL A 286 9.61 -16.67 11.74
C VAL A 286 8.32 -17.38 12.19
N ASP A 287 8.09 -18.61 11.73
CA ASP A 287 6.92 -19.41 12.11
C ASP A 287 6.81 -19.67 13.61
N ARG A 288 7.96 -19.73 14.32
CA ARG A 288 7.99 -19.91 15.78
C ARG A 288 7.37 -18.73 16.53
N TRP A 289 7.28 -17.57 15.88
CA TRP A 289 6.82 -16.32 16.46
C TRP A 289 5.38 -15.97 16.11
N ILE A 290 4.69 -16.80 15.33
CA ILE A 290 3.29 -16.57 14.92
C ILE A 290 2.37 -16.37 16.14
N PRO A 291 2.43 -17.18 17.22
CA PRO A 291 1.59 -16.96 18.40
C PRO A 291 1.81 -15.57 19.02
N GLN A 292 3.06 -15.11 19.08
CA GLN A 292 3.43 -13.80 19.60
C GLN A 292 2.93 -12.68 18.68
N MET A 293 2.99 -12.87 17.36
CA MET A 293 2.42 -11.92 16.38
C MET A 293 0.89 -11.80 16.53
N VAL A 294 0.19 -12.91 16.79
CA VAL A 294 -1.26 -12.91 17.03
C VAL A 294 -1.61 -12.10 18.26
N VAL A 295 -0.92 -12.33 19.38
CA VAL A 295 -1.18 -11.68 20.68
C VAL A 295 -0.69 -10.22 20.72
N TRP A 296 0.27 -9.86 19.87
CA TRP A 296 0.82 -8.51 19.82
C TRP A 296 -0.25 -7.43 19.65
N GLY A 297 -0.20 -6.39 20.46
CA GLY A 297 -1.17 -5.29 20.42
C GLY A 297 -2.48 -5.57 21.17
N PHE A 298 -2.71 -6.80 21.64
CA PHE A 298 -3.81 -7.10 22.55
C PHE A 298 -3.37 -7.07 24.01
N ILE A 299 -2.10 -7.35 24.29
CA ILE A 299 -1.56 -7.45 25.65
C ILE A 299 -0.42 -6.44 25.83
N ARG A 300 -0.40 -5.73 26.96
CA ARG A 300 0.73 -4.88 27.34
C ARG A 300 1.93 -5.76 27.74
N PRO A 301 3.11 -5.61 27.11
CA PRO A 301 4.25 -6.49 27.40
C PRO A 301 4.75 -6.45 28.86
N LYS A 302 4.58 -5.31 29.55
CA LYS A 302 5.08 -5.13 30.92
C LYS A 302 4.11 -5.62 32.00
N THR A 303 2.79 -5.47 31.79
CA THR A 303 1.78 -5.78 32.81
C THR A 303 1.03 -7.09 32.53
N GLY A 304 1.07 -7.60 31.29
CA GLY A 304 0.28 -8.77 30.89
C GLY A 304 -1.22 -8.49 30.78
N GLU A 305 -1.63 -7.23 30.95
CA GLU A 305 -3.03 -6.82 30.89
C GLU A 305 -3.48 -6.56 29.45
N ASN A 306 -4.78 -6.80 29.21
CA ASN A 306 -5.38 -6.54 27.93
C ASN A 306 -5.46 -5.03 27.64
N ILE A 307 -5.15 -4.66 26.40
CA ILE A 307 -5.24 -3.29 25.92
C ILE A 307 -6.70 -3.02 25.51
N PRO A 308 -7.32 -1.92 25.96
CA PRO A 308 -8.65 -1.54 25.53
C PRO A 308 -8.70 -1.34 24.01
N ARG A 309 -9.68 -1.98 23.37
CA ARG A 309 -9.86 -1.93 21.92
C ARG A 309 -10.63 -0.67 21.54
N ARG A 310 -10.07 0.15 20.67
CA ARG A 310 -10.82 1.27 20.06
C ARG A 310 -11.97 0.67 19.26
N MET A 311 -13.21 0.93 19.66
CA MET A 311 -14.37 0.47 18.92
C MET A 311 -14.89 1.63 18.07
N SER A 312 -14.82 1.48 16.75
CA SER A 312 -15.50 2.39 15.83
C SER A 312 -16.92 1.89 15.61
N MET A 313 -17.90 2.47 16.32
CA MET A 313 -19.31 2.26 16.03
C MET A 313 -19.79 3.38 15.11
N ARG A 314 -20.09 3.06 13.85
CA ARG A 314 -20.88 3.87 12.90
C ARG A 314 -20.67 5.40 12.98
N ARG A 315 -19.41 5.87 13.08
CA ARG A 315 -18.91 7.28 13.13
C ARG A 315 -18.48 7.83 14.51
N ARG A 316 -18.57 7.08 15.61
CA ARG A 316 -17.99 7.48 16.91
C ARG A 316 -16.95 6.46 17.36
N VAL A 317 -15.74 6.93 17.61
CA VAL A 317 -14.66 6.11 18.21
C VAL A 317 -14.84 6.15 19.71
N VAL A 318 -15.28 5.05 20.30
CA VAL A 318 -15.37 4.88 21.75
C VAL A 318 -14.16 4.07 22.20
N LEU A 319 -13.49 4.56 23.25
CA LEU A 319 -12.45 3.84 23.98
C LEU A 319 -13.11 3.25 25.22
N PRO A 320 -13.32 1.93 25.29
CA PRO A 320 -13.69 1.26 26.54
C PRO A 320 -12.54 1.43 27.55
N ASP A 321 -12.87 1.55 28.84
CA ASP A 321 -11.86 1.65 29.90
C ASP A 321 -11.14 0.30 30.13
N GLU A 322 -11.82 -0.82 29.84
CA GLU A 322 -11.30 -2.17 30.03
C GLU A 322 -10.94 -2.87 28.70
N GLY A 323 -9.88 -3.68 28.74
CA GLY A 323 -9.45 -4.55 27.65
C GLY A 323 -10.41 -5.70 27.36
N PHE A 324 -9.99 -6.63 26.48
CA PHE A 324 -10.69 -7.90 26.25
C PHE A 324 -11.09 -8.54 27.60
N PRO A 325 -12.31 -9.13 27.73
CA PRO A 325 -12.78 -9.68 28.99
C PRO A 325 -11.77 -10.64 29.60
N THR A 326 -11.46 -10.44 30.88
CA THR A 326 -10.59 -11.36 31.63
C THR A 326 -11.22 -12.74 31.69
N LYS A 327 -10.40 -13.77 31.93
CA LYS A 327 -10.84 -15.18 31.99
C LYS A 327 -12.12 -15.37 32.82
N LYS A 328 -12.24 -14.66 33.96
CA LYS A 328 -13.43 -14.66 34.82
C LYS A 328 -14.71 -14.17 34.12
N VAL A 329 -14.62 -13.11 33.33
CA VAL A 329 -15.77 -12.55 32.59
C VAL A 329 -16.18 -13.49 31.45
N MET A 330 -15.20 -14.12 30.79
CA MET A 330 -15.49 -15.13 29.77
C MET A 330 -16.14 -16.38 30.35
N ASP A 331 -15.64 -16.92 31.46
CA ASP A 331 -16.20 -18.11 32.09
C ASP A 331 -17.67 -17.88 32.50
N GLY A 332 -17.99 -16.68 33.03
CA GLY A 332 -19.37 -16.29 33.35
C GLY A 332 -20.27 -16.17 32.12
N ALA A 333 -19.79 -15.57 31.02
CA ALA A 333 -20.55 -15.46 29.78
C ALA A 333 -20.82 -16.83 29.12
N VAL A 334 -19.84 -17.74 29.19
CA VAL A 334 -19.99 -19.13 28.71
C VAL A 334 -21.02 -19.89 29.55
N GLU A 335 -21.00 -19.76 30.87
CA GLU A 335 -22.02 -20.35 31.73
C GLU A 335 -23.43 -19.81 31.42
N GLU A 336 -23.56 -18.50 31.16
CA GLU A 336 -24.82 -17.89 30.77
C GLU A 336 -25.31 -18.40 29.41
N MET A 337 -24.41 -18.56 28.45
CA MET A 337 -24.71 -19.13 27.13
C MET A 337 -25.16 -20.60 27.25
N ILE A 338 -24.45 -21.41 28.05
CA ILE A 338 -24.81 -22.81 28.32
C ILE A 338 -26.20 -22.89 28.98
N LYS A 339 -26.51 -21.98 29.92
CA LYS A 339 -27.85 -21.91 30.53
C LYS A 339 -28.94 -21.60 29.50
N LYS A 340 -28.69 -20.66 28.57
CA LYS A 340 -29.65 -20.32 27.50
C LYS A 340 -29.85 -21.47 26.52
N VAL A 341 -28.78 -22.17 26.13
CA VAL A 341 -28.87 -23.33 25.22
C VAL A 341 -29.65 -24.48 25.86
N ARG A 342 -29.55 -24.67 27.19
CA ARG A 342 -30.30 -25.72 27.92
C ARG A 342 -31.78 -25.39 28.15
N MET A 343 -32.23 -24.15 27.88
CA MET A 343 -33.65 -23.75 27.95
C MET A 343 -34.37 -23.93 26.62
N PHE A 344 -33.65 -24.19 25.53
CA PHE A 344 -34.18 -24.67 24.26
C PHE A 344 -34.03 -26.20 24.20
#